data_AF-A0ABD0NNK7-F1
#
_entry.id   AF-A0ABD0NNK7-F1
#
_cell.length_a   1.000
_cell.length_b   1.000
_cell.length_c   1.000
_cell.angle_alpha   90.00
_cell.angle_beta   90.00
_cell.angle_gamma   90.00
#
_symmetry.space_group_name_H-M   'P 1'
#
loop_
_entity.id
_entity.type
_entity.pdbx_description
1 polymer ?
#
loop_
_entity_poly.entity_id
_entity_poly.type
_entity_poly.pdbx_seq_one_letter_code
_entity_poly.pdbx_strand_id
1 'polypeptide(L)' 'EITLTEGSKVFATWKNPPPPVYMQFFFFNVTNPDEFLKGEAKARLTEVGPYTF' A
#
# COMPACT_ATOMS: atom_id res chain seq x y z
N GLU A 1 18.71 -16.54 21.96
CA GLU A 1 19.30 -15.95 20.74
C GLU A 1 18.39 -16.31 19.56
N ILE A 2 18.00 -15.34 18.73
CA ILE A 2 17.13 -15.58 17.58
C ILE A 2 18.02 -15.73 16.36
N THR A 3 18.23 -16.97 15.92
CA THR A 3 19.08 -17.30 14.78
C THR A 3 18.27 -17.97 13.67
N LEU A 4 18.53 -17.59 12.42
CA LEU A 4 17.95 -18.20 11.22
C LEU A 4 18.79 -19.41 10.82
N THR A 5 18.66 -20.49 11.59
CA THR A 5 19.30 -21.77 11.33
C THR A 5 18.27 -22.88 11.19
N GLU A 6 18.63 -23.92 10.46
CA GLU A 6 17.76 -25.07 10.19
C GLU A 6 17.45 -25.81 11.51
N GLY A 7 16.15 -25.99 11.82
CA GLY A 7 15.65 -26.53 13.11
C GLY A 7 15.18 -25.48 14.13
N SER A 8 15.45 -24.19 13.91
CA SER A 8 14.93 -23.11 14.75
C SER A 8 13.43 -22.85 14.52
N LYS A 9 12.65 -22.67 15.60
CA LYS A 9 11.22 -22.33 15.52
C LYS A 9 10.95 -21.04 14.73
N VAL A 10 11.91 -20.11 14.73
CA VAL A 10 11.77 -18.80 14.07
C VAL A 10 11.89 -18.94 12.54
N PHE A 11 12.67 -19.90 12.06
CA PHE A 11 12.86 -20.13 10.63
C PHE A 11 11.55 -20.54 9.93
N ALA A 12 10.74 -21.40 10.56
CA ALA A 12 9.47 -21.85 10.00
C ALA A 12 8.47 -20.70 9.81
N THR A 13 8.36 -19.82 10.81
CA THR A 13 7.47 -18.65 10.78
C THR A 13 7.97 -17.56 9.82
N TRP A 14 9.29 -17.37 9.68
CA TRP A 14 9.85 -16.47 8.68
C TRP A 14 9.62 -16.99 7.25
N LYS A 15 9.78 -18.30 7.04
CA LYS A 15 9.58 -18.95 5.74
C LYS A 15 8.12 -18.91 5.29
N ASN A 16 7.18 -19.15 6.20
CA ASN A 16 5.73 -19.12 5.95
C ASN A 16 5.04 -18.31 7.04
N PRO A 17 4.87 -16.98 6.84
CA PRO A 17 4.21 -16.12 7.81
C PRO A 17 2.75 -16.58 8.02
N PRO A 18 2.32 -16.80 9.28
CA PRO A 18 0.96 -17.25 9.56
C PRO A 18 -0.16 -16.22 9.31
N PRO A 19 0.02 -14.90 9.49
CA PRO A 19 -1.06 -13.96 9.20
C PRO A 19 -1.12 -13.63 7.69
N PRO A 20 -2.32 -13.64 7.07
CA PRO A 20 -2.49 -13.11 5.73
C PRO A 20 -2.17 -11.61 5.73
N VAL A 21 -1.30 -11.19 4.82
CA VAL A 21 -0.96 -9.78 4.63
C VAL A 21 -1.87 -9.22 3.54
N TYR A 22 -2.55 -8.12 3.86
CA TYR A 22 -3.35 -7.37 2.90
C TYR A 22 -2.73 -6.01 2.66
N MET A 23 -2.65 -5.60 1.40
CA MET A 23 -2.25 -4.25 1.01
C MET A 23 -3.45 -3.48 0.47
N GLN A 24 -3.66 -2.27 0.99
CA GLN A 24 -4.72 -1.37 0.54
C GLN A 24 -4.12 -0.21 -0.23
N PHE A 25 -4.55 -0.05 -1.48
CA PHE A 25 -4.15 1.07 -2.31
C PHE A 25 -5.26 2.12 -2.35
N PHE A 26 -4.85 3.38 -2.12
CA PHE A 26 -5.69 4.56 -2.24
C PHE A 26 -5.08 5.48 -3.30
N PHE A 27 -5.91 5.93 -4.23
CA PHE A 27 -5.49 6.84 -5.29
C PHE A 27 -6.17 8.20 -5.10
N PHE A 28 -5.50 9.27 -5.53
CA PHE A 28 -6.09 10.59 -5.60
C PHE A 28 -6.54 10.88 -7.03
N ASN A 29 -7.86 10.83 -7.26
CA ASN A 29 -8.47 11.21 -8.52
C ASN A 29 -8.49 12.73 -8.67
N VAL A 30 -8.03 13.26 -9.80
CA VAL A 30 -8.03 14.70 -10.09
C VAL A 30 -9.35 15.08 -10.74
N THR A 31 -10.12 15.99 -10.12
CA THR A 31 -11.47 16.34 -10.59
C THR A 31 -11.55 17.63 -11.41
N ASN A 32 -10.47 18.44 -11.44
CA ASN A 32 -10.37 19.65 -12.27
C ASN A 32 -9.04 19.72 -13.07
N PRO A 33 -8.73 18.71 -13.90
CA PRO A 33 -7.44 18.64 -14.59
C PRO A 33 -7.18 19.84 -15.51
N ASP A 34 -8.18 20.32 -16.25
CA ASP A 34 -8.00 21.41 -17.21
C ASP A 34 -7.66 22.75 -16.53
N GLU A 35 -8.36 23.10 -15.45
CA GLU A 35 -8.11 24.33 -14.67
C GLU A 35 -6.72 24.27 -14.01
N PHE A 36 -6.33 23.09 -13.52
CA PHE A 36 -5.03 22.87 -12.91
C PHE A 36 -3.89 23.02 -13.92
N LEU A 37 -4.03 22.41 -15.10
CA LEU A 37 -3.01 22.48 -16.16
C LEU A 37 -2.85 23.89 -16.73
N LYS A 38 -3.92 24.69 -16.75
CA LYS A 38 -3.87 26.11 -17.15
C LYS A 38 -3.33 27.05 -16.08
N GLY A 39 -3.09 26.55 -14.86
CA GLY A 39 -2.66 27.38 -13.71
C GLY A 39 -3.77 28.28 -13.14
N GLU A 40 -5.02 28.05 -13.53
CA GLU A 40 -6.18 28.84 -13.12
C GLU A 40 -6.69 28.45 -11.73
N ALA A 41 -6.47 27.19 -11.32
CA ALA A 41 -6.87 26.68 -10.02
C ALA A 41 -5.86 25.66 -9.46
N LYS A 42 -5.91 25.44 -8.14
CA LYS A 42 -5.22 24.30 -7.51
C LYS A 42 -5.92 23.00 -7.89
N ALA A 43 -5.16 21.90 -7.92
CA ALA A 43 -5.71 20.56 -8.13
C ALA A 43 -6.72 20.22 -7.02
N ARG A 44 -7.89 19.75 -7.42
CA ARG A 44 -8.92 19.18 -6.57
C ARG A 44 -8.81 17.67 -6.66
N LEU A 45 -8.56 17.06 -5.51
CA LEU A 45 -8.32 15.62 -5.39
C LEU A 45 -9.49 14.96 -4.65
N THR A 46 -9.84 13.76 -5.09
CA THR A 46 -10.79 12.87 -4.40
C THR A 46 -10.09 11.55 -4.16
N GLU A 47 -10.04 11.11 -2.90
CA GLU A 47 -9.51 9.80 -2.56
C GLU A 47 -10.43 8.70 -3.08
N VAL A 48 -9.87 7.68 -3.73
CA VAL A 48 -10.57 6.53 -4.28
C VAL A 48 -9.86 5.26 -3.84
N GLY A 49 -10.55 4.40 -3.12
CA GLY A 49 -10.04 3.16 -2.55
C GLY A 49 -10.91 2.68 -1.38
N PRO A 50 -10.50 1.61 -0.67
CA PRO A 50 -9.28 0.83 -0.92
C PRO A 50 -9.44 -0.20 -2.05
N TYR A 51 -8.40 -0.36 -2.86
CA TYR A 51 -8.19 -1.56 -3.68
C TYR A 51 -7.32 -2.53 -2.88
N THR A 52 -7.87 -3.68 -2.46
CA THR A 52 -7.22 -4.62 -1.52
C THR A 52 -6.66 -5.83 -2.25
N PHE A 53 -5.39 -6.17 -1.98
CA PHE A 53 -4.68 -7.37 -2.46
C PHE A 53 -4.12 -8.19 -1.32
#